data_AF-A0A1V5ILB3-F1
#
_entry.id   AF-A0A1V5ILB3-F1
#
_cell.length_a   1.000
_cell.length_b   1.000
_cell.length_c   1.000
_cell.angle_alpha   90.00
_cell.angle_beta   90.00
_cell.angle_gamma   90.00
#
_symmetry.space_group_name_H-M   'P 1'
#
loop_
_entity.id
_entity.type
_entity.pdbx_description
1 polymer ?
#
loop_
_entity_poly.entity_id
_entity_poly.type
_entity_poly.pdbx_seq_one_letter_code
_entity_poly.pdbx_strand_id
1 'polypeptide(L)' 'MAVDFDYDLYHKRNNVETVFSVIKRKFGEKIAARKYLTKLKEIKLKCIVYQLDLFLHYQMVFNVF' A
#
# COMPACT_ATOMS: atom_id res chain seq x y z
N MET A 1 25.31 -8.92 21.22
CA MET A 1 25.71 -8.91 19.80
C MET A 1 24.76 -7.96 19.08
N ALA A 2 25.22 -6.78 18.65
CA ALA A 2 24.39 -5.93 17.81
C ALA A 2 24.18 -6.67 16.48
N VAL A 3 22.94 -6.79 16.03
CA VAL A 3 22.65 -7.35 14.71
C VAL A 3 23.23 -6.36 13.69
N ASP A 4 24.12 -6.83 12.84
CA ASP A 4 24.72 -6.00 11.78
C ASP A 4 23.59 -5.42 10.91
N PHE A 5 23.69 -4.13 10.58
CA PHE A 5 22.60 -3.43 9.91
C PHE A 5 22.57 -3.79 8.42
N ASP A 6 21.52 -4.46 7.99
CA ASP A 6 21.32 -4.82 6.58
C ASP A 6 20.87 -3.60 5.76
N TYR A 7 21.84 -2.96 5.11
CA TYR A 7 21.62 -1.81 4.23
C TYR A 7 20.80 -2.18 2.98
N ASP A 8 20.95 -3.39 2.43
CA ASP A 8 20.20 -3.84 1.26
C ASP A 8 18.71 -3.99 1.57
N LEU A 9 18.39 -4.49 2.77
CA LEU A 9 17.02 -4.53 3.27
C LEU A 9 16.48 -3.11 3.49
N TYR A 10 17.30 -2.20 4.04
CA TYR A 10 16.89 -0.82 4.29
C TYR A 10 16.53 -0.06 3.01
N HIS A 11 17.29 -0.23 1.92
CA HIS A 11 17.02 0.45 0.65
C HIS A 11 15.63 0.11 0.07
N LYS A 12 15.10 -1.08 0.34
CA LYS A 12 13.76 -1.51 -0.13
C LYS A 12 12.61 -0.75 0.54
N ARG A 13 12.87 0.01 1.61
CA ARG A 13 11.87 0.85 2.28
C ARG A 13 11.29 1.92 1.36
N ASN A 14 12.09 2.46 0.43
CA ASN A 14 11.64 3.51 -0.49
C ASN A 14 10.43 3.06 -1.34
N ASN A 15 10.38 1.78 -1.69
CA ASN A 15 9.32 1.20 -2.51
C ASN A 15 8.02 1.18 -1.73
N VAL A 16 8.08 0.77 -0.45
CA VAL A 16 6.94 0.75 0.46
C VAL A 16 6.40 2.17 0.67
N GLU A 17 7.27 3.13 0.93
CA GLU A 17 6.89 4.55 1.09
C GLU A 17 6.26 5.13 -0.18
N THR A 18 6.80 4.78 -1.35
CA THR A 18 6.26 5.19 -2.65
C THR A 18 4.86 4.63 -2.86
N VAL A 19 4.66 3.32 -2.62
CA VAL A 19 3.34 2.68 -2.73
C VAL A 19 2.33 3.31 -1.79
N PHE A 20 2.69 3.53 -0.52
CA PHE A 20 1.79 4.20 0.42
C PHE A 20 1.48 5.65 0.01
N SER A 21 2.45 6.36 -0.56
CA SER A 21 2.24 7.70 -1.12
C SER A 21 1.21 7.69 -2.25
N VAL A 22 1.29 6.71 -3.17
CA VAL A 22 0.30 6.52 -4.25
C VAL A 22 -1.08 6.19 -3.69
N ILE A 23 -1.19 5.26 -2.74
CA ILE A 23 -2.47 4.89 -2.09
C ILE A 23 -3.11 6.12 -1.45
N LYS A 24 -2.34 6.93 -0.71
CA LYS A 24 -2.85 8.16 -0.06
C LYS A 24 -3.32 9.20 -1.06
N ARG A 25 -2.66 9.34 -2.22
CA ARG A 25 -3.10 10.26 -3.28
C ARG A 25 -4.38 9.77 -3.96
N LYS A 26 -4.50 8.46 -4.21
CA LYS A 26 -5.65 7.87 -4.91
C LYS A 26 -6.91 7.78 -4.06
N PHE A 27 -6.80 7.37 -2.80
CA PHE A 27 -7.94 7.14 -1.89
C PHE A 27 -8.08 8.18 -0.78
N GLY A 28 -7.27 9.24 -0.83
CA GLY A 28 -7.21 10.27 0.19
C GLY A 28 -6.39 9.87 1.43
N GLU A 29 -5.64 10.83 1.95
CA GLU A 29 -4.79 10.66 3.14
C GLU A 29 -5.59 10.54 4.44
N LYS A 30 -6.77 11.16 4.50
CA LYS A 30 -7.57 11.22 5.72
C LYS A 30 -8.22 9.86 6.02
N ILE A 31 -8.29 9.53 7.31
CA ILE A 31 -9.01 8.37 7.84
C ILE A 31 -10.26 8.91 8.52
N ALA A 32 -11.44 8.59 7.99
CA ALA A 32 -12.71 9.12 8.48
C ALA A 32 -13.19 8.41 9.76
N ALA A 33 -12.77 7.17 9.97
CA ALA A 33 -13.19 6.39 11.13
C ALA A 33 -12.76 7.00 12.48
N ARG A 34 -13.69 7.05 13.45
CA ARG A 34 -13.40 7.54 14.82
C ARG A 34 -12.79 6.46 15.73
N LYS A 35 -13.32 5.23 15.68
CA LYS A 35 -12.86 4.10 16.51
C LYS A 35 -11.58 3.48 15.93
N TYR A 36 -10.62 3.14 16.79
CA TYR A 36 -9.33 2.57 16.39
C TYR A 36 -9.45 1.31 15.50
N LEU A 37 -10.28 0.35 15.90
CA LEU A 37 -10.48 -0.87 15.11
C LEU A 37 -11.03 -0.58 13.71
N THR A 38 -11.90 0.41 13.58
CA THR A 38 -12.46 0.83 12.29
C THR A 38 -11.41 1.58 11.45
N LYS A 39 -10.53 2.39 12.06
CA LYS A 39 -9.38 3.01 11.37
C LYS A 39 -8.47 1.94 10.76
N LEU A 40 -8.16 0.88 11.51
CA LEU A 40 -7.37 -0.23 11.00
C LEU A 40 -8.05 -0.95 9.82
N LYS A 41 -9.36 -1.17 9.91
CA LYS A 41 -10.14 -1.76 8.82
C LYS A 41 -10.12 -0.85 7.58
N GLU A 42 -10.26 0.46 7.75
CA GLU A 42 -10.20 1.44 6.67
C GLU A 42 -8.85 1.40 5.94
N ILE A 43 -7.73 1.40 6.67
CA ILE A 43 -6.39 1.29 6.10
C ILE A 43 -6.22 -0.02 5.33
N LYS A 44 -6.61 -1.15 5.95
CA LYS A 44 -6.51 -2.48 5.30
C LYS A 44 -7.32 -2.54 4.00
N LEU A 45 -8.54 -2.00 4.01
CA LEU A 45 -9.39 -1.93 2.82
C LEU A 45 -8.77 -1.08 1.72
N LYS A 46 -8.21 0.10 2.04
CA LYS A 46 -7.50 0.93 1.04
C LYS A 46 -6.36 0.16 0.36
N CYS A 47 -5.60 -0.63 1.12
CA CYS A 47 -4.54 -1.47 0.56
C CYS A 47 -5.08 -2.59 -0.35
N ILE A 48 -6.14 -3.29 0.08
CA ILE A 48 -6.76 -4.37 -0.71
C ILE A 48 -7.34 -3.81 -2.01
N VAL A 49 -8.06 -2.69 -1.95
CA VAL A 49 -8.65 -2.04 -3.12
C VAL A 49 -7.57 -1.59 -4.10
N TYR A 50 -6.45 -1.03 -3.60
CA TYR A 50 -5.31 -0.69 -4.46
C TYR A 50 -4.74 -1.90 -5.20
N GLN A 51 -4.59 -3.05 -4.52
CA GLN A 51 -4.10 -4.27 -5.12
C GLN A 51 -5.04 -4.81 -6.21
N LEU A 52 -6.36 -4.75 -5.97
CA LEU A 52 -7.37 -5.16 -6.95
C LEU A 52 -7.38 -4.24 -8.17
N ASP A 53 -7.26 -2.93 -7.95
CA ASP A 53 -7.19 -1.94 -9.02
C ASP A 53 -5.94 -2.14 -9.91
N LEU A 54 -4.78 -2.41 -9.31
CA LEU A 54 -3.58 -2.81 -10.04
C LEU A 54 -3.80 -4.09 -10.84
N PHE A 55 -4.38 -5.11 -10.22
CA PHE A 55 -4.66 -6.39 -10.89
C PHE A 55 -5.54 -6.19 -12.12
N LEU A 56 -6.66 -5.46 -11.98
CA LEU A 56 -7.56 -5.14 -13.09
C LEU A 56 -6.86 -4.32 -14.18
N HIS A 57 -6.07 -3.30 -13.80
CA HIS A 57 -5.29 -2.51 -14.74
C HIS A 57 -4.32 -3.39 -15.55
N TYR A 58 -3.59 -4.29 -14.89
CA TYR A 58 -2.72 -5.23 -15.58
C TYR A 58 -3.49 -6.17 -16.51
N GLN A 59 -4.62 -6.72 -16.08
CA GLN A 59 -5.47 -7.55 -16.95
C GLN A 59 -5.94 -6.79 -18.20
N MET A 60 -6.36 -5.53 -18.06
CA MET A 60 -6.76 -4.68 -19.19
C MET A 60 -5.60 -4.40 -20.16
N VAL A 61 -4.42 -4.07 -19.63
CA VAL A 61 -3.24 -3.74 -20.45
C VAL A 61 -2.70 -4.97 -21.19
N PHE A 62 -2.68 -6.13 -20.53
CA PHE A 62 -2.19 -7.37 -21.13
C PHE A 62 -3.26 -8.14 -21.91
N ASN A 63 -4.48 -7.59 -22.02
CA ASN A 63 -5.62 -8.12 -22.79
C ASN A 63 -5.77 -9.63 -22.68
N VAL A 64 -5.75 -10.16 -21.46
CA VAL A 64 -6.01 -11.58 -21.18
C VAL A 64 -7.52 -11.76 -21.01
N PHE A 65 -8.22 -11.81 -22.15
CA PHE A 65 -9.58 -12.35 -22.27
C PHE A 65 -9.63 -13.28 -23.48
#